data_AF-A0AAP2CKQ0-F1
#
_entry.id   AF-A0AAP2CKQ0-F1
#
_cell.length_a   1.000
_cell.length_b   1.000
_cell.length_c   1.000
_cell.angle_alpha   90.00
_cell.angle_beta   90.00
_cell.angle_gamma   90.00
#
_symmetry.space_group_name_H-M   'P 1'
#
loop_
_entity.id
_entity.type
_entity.pdbx_description
1 polymer ?
#
loop_
_entity_poly.entity_id
_entity_poly.type
_entity_poly.pdbx_seq_one_letter_code
_entity_poly.pdbx_strand_id
1 'polypeptide(L)' 'MKKVTINVPDDKYLFFLELIESLGFDQEGTEIPEAHNSLVRERIKNSEEDKLLTWKEGRKQLKLK' A
#
# COMPACT_ATOMS: atom_id res chain seq x y z
N MET A 1 -2.14 -28.43 -9.86
CA MET A 1 -2.59 -27.02 -9.93
C MET A 1 -1.87 -26.34 -11.08
N LYS A 2 -2.56 -25.49 -11.86
CA LYS A 2 -1.97 -24.77 -13.00
C LYS A 2 -1.83 -23.30 -12.63
N LYS A 3 -0.64 -22.73 -12.78
CA LYS A 3 -0.35 -21.31 -12.50
C LYS A 3 -0.14 -20.60 -13.83
N VAL A 4 -0.76 -19.42 -13.99
CA VAL A 4 -0.58 -18.55 -15.15
C VAL A 4 -0.02 -17.23 -14.66
N THR A 5 1.00 -16.70 -15.36
CA THR A 5 1.59 -15.39 -15.10
C THR A 5 1.45 -14.57 -16.36
N ILE A 6 0.86 -13.37 -16.25
CA ILE A 6 0.54 -12.49 -17.37
C ILE A 6 1.26 -11.17 -17.14
N ASN A 7 1.98 -10.69 -18.15
CA ASN A 7 2.56 -9.35 -18.16
C ASN A 7 1.55 -8.40 -18.81
N VAL A 8 1.07 -7.42 -18.05
CA VAL A 8 0.10 -6.42 -18.51
C VAL A 8 0.82 -5.10 -18.76
N PRO A 9 0.68 -4.49 -19.95
CA PRO A 9 1.16 -3.14 -20.21
C PRO A 9 0.56 -2.11 -19.23
N ASP A 10 1.34 -1.14 -18.78
CA ASP A 10 0.94 -0.15 -17.78
C ASP A 10 -0.34 0.60 -18.14
N ASP A 11 -0.52 0.93 -19.43
CA ASP A 11 -1.70 1.61 -19.97
C ASP A 11 -2.99 0.78 -19.87
N LYS A 12 -2.86 -0.54 -19.70
CA LYS A 12 -3.98 -1.50 -19.60
C LYS A 12 -4.17 -2.07 -18.21
N TYR A 13 -3.34 -1.68 -17.25
CA TYR A 13 -3.38 -2.23 -15.90
C TYR A 13 -4.72 -1.96 -15.20
N LEU A 14 -5.22 -0.72 -15.27
CA LEU A 14 -6.50 -0.34 -14.65
C LEU A 14 -7.67 -1.14 -15.23
N PHE A 15 -7.75 -1.23 -16.56
CA PHE A 15 -8.76 -2.04 -17.24
C PHE A 15 -8.69 -3.52 -16.83
N PHE A 16 -7.49 -4.06 -16.69
CA PHE A 16 -7.31 -5.46 -16.28
C PHE A 16 -7.77 -5.70 -14.84
N LEU A 17 -7.55 -4.74 -13.93
CA LEU A 17 -8.07 -4.81 -12.55
C LEU A 17 -9.59 -4.78 -12.51
N GLU A 18 -10.22 -3.86 -13.23
CA GLU A 18 -11.69 -3.77 -13.32
C GLU A 18 -12.30 -5.06 -13.88
N LEU A 19 -11.64 -5.66 -14.88
CA LEU A 19 -12.07 -6.94 -15.44
C LEU A 19 -11.97 -8.07 -14.40
N ILE A 20 -10.85 -8.18 -13.69
CA ILE A 20 -10.65 -9.19 -12.65
C ILE A 20 -11.69 -9.03 -11.53
N GLU A 21 -11.95 -7.80 -11.09
CA GLU A 21 -12.97 -7.48 -10.10
C GLU A 21 -14.37 -7.89 -10.59
N SER A 22 -14.72 -7.57 -11.84
CA SER A 22 -16.02 -7.95 -12.44
C SER A 22 -16.21 -9.47 -12.57
N LEU A 23 -15.12 -10.22 -12.66
CA LEU A 23 -15.12 -11.68 -12.74
C LEU A 23 -15.21 -12.35 -11.36
N GLY A 24 -15.30 -11.56 -10.27
CA GLY A 24 -15.35 -12.08 -8.90
C GLY A 24 -14.04 -12.69 -8.44
N PHE A 25 -12.92 -12.38 -9.13
CA PHE A 25 -11.61 -12.57 -8.54
C PHE A 25 -11.41 -11.41 -7.59
N ASP A 26 -11.80 -11.61 -6.34
CA ASP A 26 -11.26 -10.78 -5.27
C ASP A 26 -9.73 -10.86 -5.41
N GLN A 27 -9.06 -9.71 -5.60
CA GLN A 27 -7.73 -9.64 -5.02
C GLN A 27 -7.96 -10.11 -3.59
N GLU A 28 -7.22 -11.11 -3.12
CA GLU A 28 -7.01 -11.27 -1.69
C GLU A 28 -6.35 -9.97 -1.25
N GLY A 29 -7.17 -8.92 -1.09
CA GLY A 29 -6.82 -7.68 -0.46
C GLY A 29 -6.38 -8.18 0.89
N THR A 30 -5.08 -8.08 1.12
CA THR A 30 -4.46 -8.61 2.32
C THR A 30 -5.29 -8.06 3.47
N GLU A 31 -6.07 -8.91 4.13
CA GLU A 31 -6.96 -8.47 5.20
C GLU A 31 -6.07 -7.79 6.22
N ILE A 32 -6.11 -6.46 6.26
CA ILE A 32 -5.30 -5.69 7.21
C ILE A 32 -6.00 -5.89 8.55
N PRO A 33 -5.39 -6.59 9.52
CA PRO A 33 -6.07 -6.84 10.79
C PRO A 33 -6.40 -5.51 11.46
N GLU A 34 -7.58 -5.44 12.09
CA GLU A 34 -8.08 -4.21 12.73
C GLU A 34 -7.09 -3.63 13.77
N ALA A 35 -6.31 -4.51 14.41
CA ALA A 35 -5.23 -4.15 15.31
C ALA A 35 -4.18 -3.23 14.65
N HIS A 36 -3.81 -3.50 13.39
CA HIS A 36 -2.87 -2.64 12.65
C HIS A 36 -3.49 -1.29 12.30
N ASN A 37 -4.77 -1.27 11.92
CA ASN A 37 -5.51 -0.03 11.65
C ASN A 37 -5.60 0.85 12.90
N SER A 38 -5.90 0.24 14.05
CA SER A 38 -5.97 0.94 15.34
C SER A 38 -4.63 1.53 15.76
N LEU A 39 -3.54 0.79 15.59
CA LEU A 39 -2.18 1.26 15.87
C LEU A 39 -1.79 2.48 15.02
N VAL A 40 -2.09 2.45 13.72
CA VAL A 40 -1.78 3.58 12.81
C VAL A 40 -2.62 4.80 13.19
N ARG A 41 -3.92 4.62 13.47
CA ARG A 41 -4.81 5.71 13.89
C ARG A 41 -4.36 6.34 15.21
N GLU A 42 -3.91 5.54 16.16
CA GLU A 42 -3.39 6.04 17.44
C GLU A 42 -2.12 6.87 17.22
N ARG A 43 -1.20 6.39 16.37
CA ARG A 43 0.03 7.13 16.03
C ARG A 43 -0.25 8.47 15.34
N ILE A 44 -1.23 8.51 14.43
CA ILE A 44 -1.63 9.75 13.77
C ILE A 44 -2.23 10.73 14.79
N LYS A 45 -3.07 10.25 15.72
CA LYS A 45 -3.63 11.12 16.76
C LYS A 45 -2.57 11.68 17.71
N ASN A 46 -1.56 10.88 18.01
CA ASN A 46 -0.48 11.25 18.93
C ASN A 46 0.71 11.93 18.23
N SER A 47 0.67 12.11 16.90
CA SER A 47 1.75 12.78 16.18
C SER A 47 1.57 14.30 16.26
N GLU A 48 2.61 14.98 16.74
CA GLU A 48 2.70 16.44 16.68
C GLU A 48 3.18 16.86 15.28
N GLU A 49 2.35 17.60 14.55
CA GLU A 49 2.63 18.05 13.18
C GLU A 49 3.95 18.84 13.08
N ASP A 50 4.25 19.64 14.12
CA ASP A 50 5.47 20.47 14.20
C ASP A 50 6.77 19.65 14.31
N LYS A 51 6.68 18.36 14.65
CA LYS A 51 7.81 17.43 14.74
C LYS A 51 7.96 16.57 13.49
N LEU A 52 7.05 16.68 12.51
CA LEU A 52 7.12 15.94 11.27
C LEU A 52 8.18 16.55 10.36
N LEU A 53 9.17 15.74 10.00
CA LEU A 53 10.20 16.13 9.05
C LEU A 53 9.69 15.94 7.62
N THR A 54 10.08 16.83 6.72
CA THR A 54 9.87 16.57 5.29
C THR A 54 10.71 15.36 4.87
N TRP A 55 10.27 14.67 3.82
CA TRP A 55 11.02 13.52 3.30
C TRP A 55 12.47 13.88 2.93
N LYS A 56 12.70 15.10 2.42
CA LYS A 56 14.03 15.60 2.08
C LYS A 56 14.94 15.75 3.31
N GLU A 57 14.39 16.11 4.46
CA GLU A 57 15.12 16.24 5.73
C GLU A 57 15.34 14.87 6.38
N GLY A 58 14.30 14.04 6.45
CA GLY A 58 14.40 12.68 6.98
C GLY A 58 15.41 11.83 6.22
N ARG A 59 15.44 11.92 4.88
CA ARG A 59 16.41 11.19 4.05
C ARG A 59 17.87 11.53 4.35
N LYS A 60 18.18 12.76 4.79
CA LYS A 60 19.55 13.14 5.19
C LYS A 60 19.96 12.51 6.52
N GLN A 61 18.99 12.21 7.39
CA GLN A 61 19.23 11.60 8.70
C GLN A 61 19.31 10.08 8.63
N LEU A 62 18.64 9.48 7.65
CA LEU A 62 18.75 8.06 7.33
C LEU A 62 20.12 7.77 6.70
N LYS A 63 21.14 7.57 7.53
CA LYS A 63 22.40 6.94 7.11
C LYS A 63 22.13 5.48 6.79
N LEU A 64 21.74 5.22 5.55
CA LEU A 64 21.71 3.86 5.01
C LEU A 64 23.17 3.37 4.97
N LYS A 65 23.48 2.36 5.80
CA LYS A 65 24.76 1.64 5.74
C LYS A 65 24.76 0.70 4.53
#